data_AF-A0A1B6LJ86-F1
#
_entry.id   AF-A0A1B6LJ86-F1
#
_cell.length_a   1.000
_cell.length_b   1.000
_cell.length_c   1.000
_cell.angle_alpha   90.00
_cell.angle_beta   90.00
_cell.angle_gamma   90.00
#
_symmetry.space_group_name_H-M   'P 1'
#
loop_
_entity.id
_entity.type
_entity.pdbx_description
1 polymer ?
#
loop_
_entity_poly.entity_id
_entity_poly.type
_entity_poly.pdbx_seq_one_letter_code
_entity_poly.pdbx_strand_id
1 'polypeptide(L)'
;MVCAGLVTQIKGELFDFLYEVQDKLTHIIKPVGKIEHGFWRSFTTDVKTEPCEGFIDGDLVESFLDLSHKDMKEVAAGLQIDNGSGMKIEATVDDLIKIVEDLTRIH
;
A
#
# COMPACT_ATOMS: atom_id res chain seq x y z
N MET A 1 20.24 -2.40 17.83
CA MET A 1 19.02 -1.95 17.12
C MET A 1 18.12 -3.16 17.03
N VAL A 2 16.95 -3.10 17.65
CA VAL A 2 15.94 -4.18 17.57
C VAL A 2 14.82 -3.62 16.70
N CYS A 3 14.45 -4.33 15.63
CA CYS A 3 13.27 -3.99 14.84
C CYS A 3 12.08 -4.75 15.44
N ALA A 4 11.02 -4.03 15.81
CA ALA A 4 9.75 -4.61 16.18
C ALA A 4 8.78 -4.38 15.02
N GLY A 5 8.09 -5.44 14.58
CA GLY A 5 7.12 -5.37 13.50
C GLY A 5 5.84 -6.13 13.86
N LEU A 6 4.74 -5.78 13.20
CA LEU A 6 3.44 -6.41 13.34
C LEU A 6 3.05 -7.12 12.04
N VAL A 7 2.45 -8.30 12.16
CA VAL A 7 1.78 -8.99 11.05
C VAL A 7 0.32 -9.20 11.45
N THR A 8 -0.60 -8.72 10.61
CA THR A 8 -2.04 -8.85 10.83
C THR A 8 -2.75 -9.37 9.57
N GLN A 9 -3.96 -9.89 9.75
CA GLN A 9 -4.81 -10.35 8.66
C GLN A 9 -5.78 -9.25 8.25
N ILE A 10 -6.01 -9.12 6.94
CA ILE A 10 -6.99 -8.20 6.36
C ILE A 10 -7.99 -8.97 5.49
N LYS A 11 -9.16 -8.38 5.27
CA LYS A 11 -10.19 -8.95 4.38
C LYS A 11 -9.73 -8.87 2.92
N GLY A 12 -10.18 -9.80 2.07
CA GLY A 12 -9.82 -9.85 0.66
C GLY A 12 -10.09 -8.54 -0.10
N GLU A 13 -11.25 -7.93 0.10
CA GLU A 13 -11.57 -6.63 -0.51
C GLU A 13 -10.59 -5.51 -0.12
N LEU A 14 -10.18 -5.49 1.15
CA LEU A 14 -9.18 -4.53 1.64
C LEU A 14 -7.79 -4.87 1.11
N PHE A 15 -7.46 -6.15 0.97
CA PHE A 15 -6.20 -6.59 0.36
C PHE A 15 -6.10 -6.12 -1.09
N ASP A 16 -7.12 -6.38 -1.91
CA ASP A 16 -7.13 -5.97 -3.32
C ASP A 16 -6.99 -4.45 -3.46
N PHE A 17 -7.73 -3.70 -2.63
CA PHE A 17 -7.64 -2.24 -2.60
C PHE A 17 -6.23 -1.75 -2.20
N LEU A 18 -5.66 -2.28 -1.12
CA LEU A 18 -4.32 -1.89 -0.65
C LEU A 18 -3.23 -2.33 -1.62
N TYR A 19 -3.42 -3.44 -2.34
CA TYR A 19 -2.50 -3.88 -3.38
C TYR A 19 -2.44 -2.87 -4.53
N GLU A 20 -3.59 -2.37 -5.00
CA GLU A 20 -3.64 -1.31 -6.01
C GLU A 20 -3.02 0.01 -5.50
N VAL A 21 -3.29 0.39 -4.24
CA VAL A 21 -2.65 1.56 -3.62
C VAL A 21 -1.13 1.40 -3.57
N GLN A 22 -0.64 0.25 -3.13
CA GLN A 22 0.79 -0.06 -3.06
C GLN A 22 1.44 0.06 -4.43
N ASP A 23 0.85 -0.57 -5.46
CA ASP A 23 1.35 -0.50 -6.83
C ASP A 23 1.50 0.96 -7.29
N LYS A 24 0.47 1.79 -7.12
CA LYS A 24 0.52 3.22 -7.44
C LYS A 24 1.59 3.98 -6.66
N LEU A 25 1.76 3.68 -5.37
CA LEU A 25 2.80 4.29 -4.55
C LEU A 25 4.20 3.99 -5.07
N THR A 26 4.46 2.78 -5.57
CA THR A 26 5.78 2.43 -6.16
C THR A 26 6.14 3.27 -7.39
N HIS A 27 5.13 3.77 -8.12
CA HIS A 27 5.34 4.62 -9.30
C HIS A 27 5.60 6.08 -8.93
N ILE A 28 4.99 6.56 -7.84
CA ILE A 28 5.11 7.94 -7.39
C ILE A 28 6.36 8.15 -6.52
N ILE A 29 6.61 7.23 -5.59
CA ILE A 29 7.71 7.34 -4.65
C ILE A 29 9.01 6.96 -5.35
N LYS A 30 9.94 7.92 -5.41
CA LYS A 30 11.26 7.69 -6.00
C LYS A 30 12.11 6.88 -5.03
N PRO A 31 12.52 5.64 -5.38
CA PRO A 31 13.32 4.83 -4.48
C PRO A 31 14.75 5.38 -4.35
N VAL A 32 15.27 5.34 -3.12
CA VAL A 32 16.69 5.64 -2.87
C VAL A 32 17.54 4.56 -3.52
N GLY A 33 18.56 4.96 -4.28
CA GLY A 33 19.43 4.01 -4.98
C GLY A 33 18.80 3.32 -6.20
N LYS A 34 17.59 3.74 -6.63
CA LYS A 34 16.87 3.16 -7.78
C LYS A 34 16.56 1.66 -7.62
N ILE A 35 16.38 1.20 -6.39
CA ILE A 35 15.99 -0.18 -6.09
C ILE A 35 14.47 -0.29 -6.26
N GLU A 36 14.02 -1.19 -7.11
CA GLU A 36 12.59 -1.43 -7.29
C GLU A 36 11.98 -2.05 -6.03
N HIS A 37 10.80 -1.57 -5.63
CA HIS A 37 10.11 -2.08 -4.44
C HIS A 37 9.77 -3.58 -4.55
N GLY A 38 9.25 -4.02 -5.70
CA GLY A 38 8.94 -5.43 -5.94
C GLY A 38 10.16 -6.33 -5.83
N PHE A 39 11.31 -5.87 -6.33
CA PHE A 39 12.59 -6.56 -6.15
C PHE A 39 13.01 -6.59 -4.67
N TRP A 40 12.92 -5.47 -3.96
CA TRP A 40 13.29 -5.38 -2.54
C TRP A 40 12.45 -6.30 -1.66
N ARG A 41 11.15 -6.42 -1.93
CA ARG A 41 10.23 -7.30 -1.19
C ARG A 41 10.19 -8.73 -1.69
N SER A 42 10.87 -9.06 -2.81
CA SER A 42 10.88 -10.42 -3.35
C SER A 42 11.39 -11.45 -2.34
N PHE A 43 10.81 -12.65 -2.37
CA PHE A 43 11.32 -13.76 -1.59
C PHE A 43 12.60 -14.28 -2.23
N THR A 44 13.75 -14.04 -1.60
CA THR A 44 15.06 -14.46 -2.11
C THR A 44 15.77 -15.40 -1.15
N THR A 45 16.31 -16.48 -1.70
CA THR A 45 17.21 -17.45 -1.06
C THR A 45 18.44 -17.62 -1.95
N ASP A 46 19.47 -18.34 -1.46
CA ASP A 46 20.66 -18.65 -2.26
C ASP A 46 20.36 -19.44 -3.55
N VAL A 47 19.17 -20.05 -3.64
CA VAL A 47 18.79 -20.97 -4.71
C VAL A 47 17.75 -20.37 -5.66
N LYS A 48 16.85 -19.50 -5.15
CA LYS A 48 15.73 -18.95 -5.93
C LYS A 48 15.30 -17.57 -5.45
N THR A 49 14.72 -16.82 -6.39
CA THR A 49 13.99 -15.57 -6.17
C THR A 49 12.58 -15.71 -6.73
N GLU A 50 11.58 -15.38 -5.92
CA GLU A 50 10.15 -15.41 -6.28
C GLU A 50 9.49 -14.06 -5.91
N PRO A 51 8.45 -13.62 -6.64
CA PRO A 51 7.70 -12.41 -6.29
C PRO A 51 7.07 -12.50 -4.89
N CYS A 52 6.85 -11.35 -4.27
CA CYS A 52 6.08 -11.26 -3.02
C CYS A 52 4.59 -11.38 -3.32
N GLU A 53 3.92 -12.39 -2.78
CA GLU A 53 2.49 -12.64 -2.98
C GLU A 53 1.76 -12.75 -1.63
N GLY A 54 0.55 -12.20 -1.54
CA GLY A 54 -0.29 -12.30 -0.34
C GLY A 54 0.14 -11.41 0.84
N PHE A 55 1.08 -10.47 0.63
CA PHE A 55 1.52 -9.51 1.64
C PHE A 55 1.39 -8.07 1.13
N ILE A 56 1.02 -7.18 2.05
CA ILE A 56 1.05 -5.73 1.86
C ILE A 56 2.15 -5.16 2.74
N ASP A 57 2.95 -4.26 2.18
CA ASP A 57 3.98 -3.51 2.89
C ASP A 57 3.36 -2.31 3.60
N GLY A 58 3.10 -2.47 4.91
CA GLY A 58 2.53 -1.43 5.76
C GLY A 58 3.34 -0.13 5.74
N ASP A 59 4.66 -0.21 5.81
CA ASP A 59 5.54 0.96 5.80
C ASP A 59 5.38 1.77 4.50
N LEU A 60 5.25 1.08 3.36
CA LEU A 60 5.04 1.74 2.08
C LEU A 60 3.64 2.38 2.03
N VAL A 61 2.60 1.68 2.46
CA VAL A 61 1.23 2.22 2.47
C VAL A 61 1.13 3.43 3.38
N GLU A 62 1.76 3.40 4.56
CA GLU A 62 1.74 4.51 5.53
C GLU A 62 2.45 5.75 5.02
N SER A 63 3.49 5.58 4.18
CA SER A 63 4.17 6.71 3.53
C SER A 63 3.27 7.56 2.64
N PHE A 64 2.06 7.07 2.28
CA PHE A 64 1.03 7.86 1.62
C PHE A 64 0.72 9.16 2.38
N LEU A 65 0.68 9.12 3.71
CA LEU A 65 0.36 10.29 4.56
C LEU A 65 1.45 11.38 4.51
N ASP A 66 2.66 11.03 4.09
CA ASP A 66 3.78 11.95 3.94
C ASP A 66 3.86 12.58 2.53
N LEU A 67 3.01 12.15 1.60
CA LEU A 67 2.99 12.66 0.23
C LEU A 67 2.43 14.08 0.14
N SER A 68 2.80 14.78 -0.94
CA SER A 68 2.13 16.04 -1.27
C SER A 68 0.68 15.77 -1.68
N HIS A 69 -0.23 16.70 -1.42
CA HIS A 69 -1.64 16.56 -1.82
C HIS A 69 -1.83 16.37 -3.34
N LYS A 70 -0.87 16.85 -4.15
CA LYS A 70 -0.85 16.59 -5.59
C LYS A 70 -0.62 15.10 -5.88
N ASP A 71 0.38 14.52 -5.24
CA ASP A 71 0.76 13.12 -5.44
C ASP A 71 -0.30 12.18 -4.83
N MET A 72 -0.90 12.55 -3.70
CA MET A 72 -2.04 11.84 -3.13
C MET A 72 -3.22 11.72 -4.10
N LYS A 73 -3.53 12.79 -4.85
CA LYS A 73 -4.56 12.76 -5.89
C LYS A 73 -4.22 11.81 -7.03
N GLU A 74 -2.94 11.73 -7.40
CA GLU A 74 -2.47 10.82 -8.45
C GLU A 74 -2.56 9.35 -8.02
N VAL A 75 -2.28 9.04 -6.73
CA VAL A 75 -2.59 7.73 -6.15
C VAL A 75 -4.09 7.45 -6.21
N ALA A 76 -4.92 8.37 -5.71
CA ALA A 76 -6.37 8.19 -5.62
C ALA A 76 -7.05 7.99 -6.99
N ALA A 77 -6.50 8.60 -8.06
CA ALA A 77 -7.12 8.61 -9.38
C ALA A 77 -7.41 7.21 -9.91
N GLY A 78 -8.68 6.93 -10.23
CA GLY A 78 -9.11 5.65 -10.79
C GLY A 78 -9.16 4.47 -9.79
N LEU A 79 -8.82 4.68 -8.52
CA LEU A 79 -9.12 3.70 -7.47
C LEU A 79 -10.61 3.65 -7.22
N GLN A 80 -11.12 2.46 -6.91
CA GLN A 80 -12.52 2.28 -6.56
C GLN A 80 -12.70 1.63 -5.20
N ILE A 81 -13.65 2.17 -4.44
CA ILE A 81 -14.01 1.69 -3.11
C ILE A 81 -15.49 1.33 -3.07
N ASP A 82 -15.82 0.26 -2.34
CA ASP A 82 -17.21 -0.04 -2.00
C ASP A 82 -17.66 0.88 -0.86
N ASN A 83 -18.70 1.67 -1.10
CA ASN A 83 -19.28 2.56 -0.08
C ASN A 83 -20.19 1.84 0.93
N GLY A 84 -20.16 0.50 0.97
CA GLY A 84 -20.98 -0.35 1.83
C GLY A 84 -22.38 -0.63 1.27
N SER A 85 -22.71 -0.12 0.08
CA SER A 85 -23.95 -0.44 -0.64
C SER A 85 -23.76 -1.51 -1.73
N GLY A 86 -22.54 -2.02 -1.92
CA GLY A 86 -22.19 -2.91 -3.02
C GLY A 86 -21.91 -2.16 -4.33
N MET A 87 -21.94 -0.83 -4.31
CA MET A 87 -21.60 0.02 -5.46
C MET A 87 -20.17 0.52 -5.30
N LYS A 88 -19.34 0.20 -6.29
CA LYS A 88 -17.99 0.77 -6.41
C LYS A 88 -18.08 2.22 -6.88
N ILE A 89 -17.54 3.12 -6.07
CA ILE A 89 -17.41 4.54 -6.41
C ILE A 89 -15.93 4.91 -6.49
N GLU A 90 -15.62 6.01 -7.16
CA GLU A 90 -14.27 6.52 -7.23
C GLU A 90 -13.79 6.95 -5.84
N ALA A 91 -12.61 6.47 -5.44
CA ALA A 91 -12.04 6.78 -4.14
C ALA A 91 -11.49 8.21 -4.13
N THR A 92 -11.78 8.96 -3.07
CA THR A 92 -11.21 10.29 -2.87
C THR A 92 -9.93 10.23 -2.04
N VAL A 93 -9.16 11.32 -2.07
CA VAL A 93 -7.96 11.44 -1.20
C VAL A 93 -8.34 11.32 0.28
N ASP A 94 -9.47 11.90 0.69
CA ASP A 94 -9.94 11.84 2.07
C ASP A 94 -10.30 10.41 2.49
N ASP A 95 -10.85 9.60 1.58
CA ASP A 95 -11.12 8.17 1.83
C ASP A 95 -9.82 7.40 2.06
N LEU A 96 -8.79 7.64 1.22
CA LEU A 96 -7.48 7.01 1.37
C LEU A 96 -6.82 7.42 2.69
N ILE A 97 -6.84 8.71 3.03
CA ILE A 97 -6.28 9.22 4.30
C ILE A 97 -6.94 8.48 5.46
N LYS A 98 -8.27 8.40 5.48
CA LYS A 98 -9.01 7.74 6.55
C LYS A 98 -8.65 6.26 6.68
N ILE A 99 -8.55 5.54 5.56
CA ILE A 99 -8.19 4.11 5.57
C ILE A 99 -6.77 3.90 6.11
N VAL A 100 -5.80 4.72 5.66
CA VAL A 100 -4.42 4.60 6.11
C VAL A 100 -4.28 5.00 7.58
N GLU A 101 -4.99 6.05 8.04
CA GLU A 101 -5.04 6.42 9.46
C GLU A 101 -5.69 5.34 10.34
N ASP A 102 -6.71 4.64 9.85
CA ASP A 102 -7.32 3.53 10.58
C ASP A 102 -6.35 2.34 10.69
N LEU A 103 -5.50 2.12 9.66
CA LEU A 103 -4.46 1.10 9.68
C LEU A 103 -3.30 1.46 10.62
N THR A 104 -2.84 2.70 10.70
CA THR A 104 -1.71 3.07 11.59
C THR A 104 -2.03 2.88 13.08
N ARG A 105 -3.31 2.90 13.46
CA ARG A 105 -3.75 2.72 14.86
C ARG A 105 -3.60 1.31 15.41
N ILE A 106 -3.27 0.33 14.57
CA ILE A 106 -3.18 -1.09 14.98
C ILE A 106 -1.88 -1.42 15.70
N HIS A 107 -0.89 -0.52 15.70
CA HIS A 107 0.43 -0.74 16.28
C HIS A 107 0.94 0.45 17.10
#